data_AF-A0A2K8X154-F1
#
_entry.id   AF-A0A2K8X154-F1
#
_cell.length_a   1.000
_cell.length_b   1.000
_cell.length_c   1.000
_cell.angle_alpha   90.00
_cell.angle_beta   90.00
_cell.angle_gamma   90.00
#
_symmetry.space_group_name_H-M   'P 1'
#
loop_
_entity.id
_entity.type
_entity.pdbx_description
1 polymer ?
#
loop_
_entity_poly.entity_id
_entity_poly.type
_entity_poly.pdbx_seq_one_letter_code
_entity_poly.pdbx_strand_id
1 'polypeptide(L)'
;MKNFLTYILLIFLFSCSSTQQKEKLIGNWYSNSDDNFGFFEFQFYNDSLIFYDRLGKTLAQWEVDKDKIHLTDINGFTNKKELTYSYKLNKSNELLTLKILGDTIIQFPELIKAKNTYDFFQKNIGIEIDLPIKSNELIPLNLPNNLIFNVYAGFSDNNFIVKTNSTSNLKNLEKEVSDFKKNLREELRPFARFNLIADKNITDFQMDSIKDQLKRTSIEQIFRTYKNKQADYENNLNWFGQKE
;
A
#
# COMPACT_ATOMS: atom_id res chain seq x y z
N MET A 1 -12.15 41.27 35.26
CA MET A 1 -12.28 39.80 35.35
C MET A 1 -13.11 39.16 34.24
N LYS A 2 -14.21 39.77 33.75
CA LYS A 2 -15.01 39.21 32.64
C LYS A 2 -14.21 38.93 31.35
N ASN A 3 -13.28 39.81 30.97
CA ASN A 3 -12.50 39.62 29.73
C ASN A 3 -11.45 38.51 29.83
N PHE A 4 -10.88 38.25 31.02
CA PHE A 4 -9.84 37.22 31.21
C PHE A 4 -10.41 35.79 31.06
N LEU A 5 -11.63 35.57 31.54
CA LEU A 5 -12.36 34.31 31.35
C LEU A 5 -12.68 34.06 29.86
N THR A 6 -13.01 35.13 29.10
CA THR A 6 -13.26 35.03 27.66
C THR A 6 -12.00 34.65 26.88
N TYR A 7 -10.83 35.20 27.24
CA TYR A 7 -9.56 34.83 26.60
C TYR A 7 -9.16 33.39 26.89
N ILE A 8 -9.33 32.92 28.14
CA ILE A 8 -9.08 31.51 28.49
C ILE A 8 -10.03 30.60 27.71
N LEU A 9 -11.32 30.92 27.63
CA LEU A 9 -12.30 30.13 26.89
C LEU A 9 -11.98 30.07 25.39
N LEU A 10 -11.57 31.19 24.77
CA LEU A 10 -11.13 31.23 23.37
C LEU A 10 -9.89 30.35 23.15
N ILE A 11 -8.88 30.41 24.02
CA ILE A 11 -7.67 29.57 23.93
C ILE A 11 -8.02 28.08 24.03
N PHE A 12 -8.92 27.69 24.94
CA PHE A 12 -9.38 26.31 25.06
C PHE A 12 -10.18 25.83 23.83
N LEU A 13 -11.01 26.69 23.24
CA LEU A 13 -11.79 26.34 22.04
C LEU A 13 -10.90 26.16 20.79
N PHE A 14 -9.89 27.03 20.60
CA PHE A 14 -8.95 26.90 19.49
C PHE A 14 -8.04 25.68 19.66
N SER A 15 -7.53 25.43 20.87
CA SER A 15 -6.71 24.24 21.16
C SER A 15 -7.48 22.94 20.94
N CYS A 16 -8.78 22.89 21.26
CA CYS A 16 -9.59 21.69 21.07
C CYS A 16 -9.79 21.36 19.58
N SER A 17 -9.94 22.39 18.74
CA SER A 17 -10.16 22.22 17.29
C SER A 17 -8.91 21.69 16.56
N SER A 18 -7.71 22.14 16.92
CA SER A 18 -6.45 21.66 16.34
C SER A 18 -6.14 20.23 16.79
N THR A 19 -6.40 19.89 18.06
CA THR A 19 -6.27 18.51 18.56
C THR A 19 -7.18 17.55 17.79
N GLN A 20 -8.45 17.91 17.57
CA GLN A 20 -9.38 17.07 16.79
C GLN A 20 -8.97 16.88 15.32
N GLN A 21 -8.32 17.88 14.71
CA GLN A 21 -7.79 17.74 13.34
C GLN A 21 -6.56 16.84 13.32
N LYS A 22 -5.66 17.00 14.30
CA LYS A 22 -4.45 16.19 14.45
C LYS A 22 -4.80 14.71 14.59
N GLU A 23 -5.77 14.37 15.45
CA GLU A 23 -6.23 12.99 15.68
C GLU A 23 -6.69 12.28 14.38
N LYS A 24 -7.31 13.00 13.44
CA LYS A 24 -7.76 12.41 12.16
C LYS A 24 -6.60 11.98 11.26
N LEU A 25 -5.48 12.69 11.34
CA LEU A 25 -4.27 12.43 10.56
C LEU A 25 -3.42 11.31 11.16
N ILE A 26 -3.52 11.03 12.47
CA ILE A 26 -2.77 9.96 13.12
C ILE A 26 -3.03 8.61 12.43
N GLY A 27 -1.95 7.88 12.17
CA GLY A 27 -1.94 6.57 11.50
C GLY A 27 -1.04 6.52 10.27
N ASN A 28 -1.13 5.41 9.54
CA ASN A 28 -0.31 5.13 8.37
C ASN A 28 -1.09 5.45 7.09
N TRP A 29 -0.39 6.10 6.15
CA TRP A 29 -0.95 6.60 4.90
C TRP A 29 -0.04 6.20 3.76
N TYR A 30 -0.61 5.54 2.77
CA TYR A 30 0.13 4.88 1.71
C TYR A 30 -0.30 5.39 0.35
N SER A 31 0.64 5.50 -0.57
CA SER A 31 0.34 5.71 -1.98
C SER A 31 1.14 4.73 -2.81
N ASN A 32 0.45 4.03 -3.71
CA ASN A 32 1.08 3.30 -4.80
C ASN A 32 0.97 4.19 -6.03
N SER A 33 1.94 5.09 -6.20
CA SER A 33 1.93 5.97 -7.35
C SER A 33 2.80 5.41 -8.45
N ASP A 34 2.39 5.70 -9.68
CA ASP A 34 3.04 5.32 -10.93
C ASP A 34 4.55 5.62 -10.95
N ASP A 35 5.22 5.18 -12.01
CA ASP A 35 6.69 5.17 -12.19
C ASP A 35 7.42 6.47 -11.80
N ASN A 36 6.75 7.62 -11.85
CA ASN A 36 7.29 8.94 -11.54
C ASN A 36 7.59 9.19 -10.05
N PHE A 37 6.80 8.61 -9.14
CA PHE A 37 6.84 8.98 -7.73
C PHE A 37 7.14 7.77 -6.81
N GLY A 38 6.72 6.56 -7.20
CA GLY A 38 6.97 5.33 -6.45
C GLY A 38 6.06 5.13 -5.24
N PHE A 39 6.46 4.22 -4.35
CA PHE A 39 5.73 3.97 -3.11
C PHE A 39 6.05 5.06 -2.09
N PHE A 40 5.00 5.62 -1.49
CA PHE A 40 5.12 6.54 -0.36
C PHE A 40 4.40 5.96 0.86
N GLU A 41 5.02 6.14 2.02
CA GLU A 41 4.39 5.86 3.31
C GLU A 41 4.63 7.04 4.24
N PHE A 42 3.54 7.57 4.81
CA PHE A 42 3.57 8.56 5.89
C PHE A 42 2.97 7.93 7.15
N GLN A 43 3.72 7.96 8.24
CA GLN A 43 3.29 7.50 9.56
C GLN A 43 3.21 8.70 10.50
N PHE A 44 2.00 9.17 10.78
CA PHE A 44 1.74 10.27 11.70
C PHE A 44 1.56 9.74 13.12
N TYR A 45 2.49 10.09 14.00
CA TYR A 45 2.42 9.88 15.46
C TYR A 45 2.08 11.20 16.16
N ASN A 46 1.84 11.16 17.47
CA ASN A 46 1.39 12.35 18.20
C ASN A 46 2.37 13.53 18.15
N ASP A 47 3.68 13.29 18.06
CA ASP A 47 4.74 14.29 18.11
C ASP A 47 5.70 14.22 16.92
N SER A 48 5.59 13.16 16.12
CA SER A 48 6.54 12.83 15.08
C SER A 48 5.85 12.32 13.82
N LEU A 49 6.49 12.59 12.68
CA LEU A 49 6.13 12.08 11.38
C LEU A 49 7.31 11.27 10.85
N ILE A 50 7.02 10.06 10.38
CA ILE A 50 7.96 9.26 9.62
C ILE A 50 7.45 9.21 8.18
N PHE A 51 8.33 9.52 7.23
CA PHE A 51 8.03 9.45 5.81
C PHE A 51 9.04 8.55 5.11
N TYR A 52 8.56 7.60 4.31
CA TYR A 52 9.37 6.73 3.47
C TYR A 52 9.09 7.02 2.00
N ASP A 53 10.16 7.20 1.24
CA ASP A 53 10.14 7.28 -0.22
C ASP A 53 11.33 6.52 -0.84
N ARG A 54 11.57 6.74 -2.13
CA ARG A 54 12.71 6.16 -2.87
C ARG A 54 14.09 6.59 -2.34
N LEU A 55 14.18 7.72 -1.65
CA LEU A 55 15.42 8.23 -1.02
C LEU A 55 15.61 7.70 0.41
N GLY A 56 14.60 7.06 0.97
CA GLY A 56 14.64 6.35 2.23
C GLY A 56 13.78 7.00 3.30
N LYS A 57 14.21 6.89 4.55
CA LYS A 57 13.46 7.34 5.72
C LYS A 57 13.76 8.80 6.04
N THR A 58 12.71 9.58 6.24
CA THR A 58 12.74 10.93 6.80
C THR A 58 11.95 10.97 8.11
N LEU A 59 12.48 11.68 9.09
CA LEU A 59 11.90 11.93 10.41
C LEU A 59 11.67 13.42 10.56
N ALA A 60 10.52 13.84 11.08
CA ALA A 60 10.22 15.24 11.38
C ALA A 60 9.33 15.35 12.62
N GLN A 61 9.37 16.49 13.29
CA GLN A 61 8.29 16.91 14.17
C GLN A 61 7.17 17.53 13.35
N TRP A 62 5.94 17.51 13.86
CA TRP A 62 4.82 18.11 13.12
C TRP A 62 3.67 18.65 13.99
N GLU A 63 3.05 19.69 13.44
CA GLU A 63 1.84 20.31 13.97
C GLU A 63 0.84 20.61 12.85
N VAL A 64 -0.40 20.85 13.25
CA VAL A 64 -1.50 21.20 12.33
C VAL A 64 -2.05 22.55 12.72
N ASP A 65 -2.14 23.45 11.74
CA ASP A 65 -2.95 24.66 11.83
C ASP A 65 -3.89 24.69 10.62
N LYS A 66 -5.20 24.60 10.89
CA LYS A 66 -6.27 24.61 9.87
C LYS A 66 -6.03 23.54 8.79
N ASP A 67 -5.74 23.96 7.57
CA ASP A 67 -5.52 23.15 6.37
C ASP A 67 -4.04 22.94 6.06
N LYS A 68 -3.16 23.19 7.04
CA LYS A 68 -1.71 23.05 6.91
C LYS A 68 -1.13 22.07 7.91
N ILE A 69 -0.16 21.30 7.44
CA ILE A 69 0.75 20.49 8.25
C ILE A 69 2.11 21.18 8.21
N HIS A 70 2.63 21.57 9.37
CA HIS A 70 3.93 22.19 9.52
C HIS A 70 4.92 21.14 10.02
N LEU A 71 6.00 20.93 9.28
CA LEU A 71 7.10 20.08 9.69
C LEU A 71 8.29 20.91 10.17
N THR A 72 8.92 20.46 11.25
CA THR A 72 10.16 21.02 11.80
C THR A 72 11.17 19.89 12.07
N ASP A 73 12.44 20.26 12.24
CA ASP A 73 13.53 19.32 12.56
C ASP A 73 13.58 18.10 11.62
N ILE A 74 13.53 18.37 10.32
CA ILE A 74 13.41 17.36 9.28
C ILE A 74 14.78 16.72 9.03
N ASN A 75 14.92 15.45 9.39
CA ASN A 75 16.12 14.64 9.26
C ASN A 75 15.90 13.51 8.25
N GLY A 76 16.67 13.47 7.17
CA GLY A 76 16.50 12.50 6.10
C GLY A 76 17.63 12.57 5.07
N PHE A 77 17.33 12.28 3.80
CA PHE A 77 18.33 12.38 2.72
C PHE A 77 18.95 13.79 2.62
N THR A 78 18.12 14.82 2.81
CA THR A 78 18.60 16.20 3.04
C THR A 78 17.91 16.77 4.27
N ASN A 79 18.70 17.27 5.21
CA ASN A 79 18.16 17.90 6.40
C ASN A 79 17.56 19.26 6.04
N LYS A 80 16.38 19.55 6.57
CA LYS A 80 15.66 20.82 6.36
C LYS A 80 15.14 21.34 7.69
N LYS A 81 15.13 22.66 7.85
CA LYS A 81 14.60 23.27 9.08
C LYS A 81 13.08 23.17 9.13
N GLU A 82 12.42 23.46 8.02
CA GLU A 82 10.97 23.55 7.95
C GLU A 82 10.44 23.14 6.57
N LEU A 83 9.20 22.64 6.56
CA LEU A 83 8.42 22.36 5.36
C LEU A 83 6.94 22.47 5.71
N THR A 84 6.14 23.08 4.83
CA THR A 84 4.69 23.13 5.03
C THR A 84 3.97 22.40 3.91
N TYR A 85 3.05 21.52 4.29
CA TYR A 85 2.07 20.96 3.37
C TYR A 85 0.74 21.68 3.53
N SER A 86 0.07 21.99 2.42
CA SER A 86 -1.39 22.05 2.43
C SER A 86 -1.94 20.63 2.39
N TYR A 87 -3.00 20.35 3.15
CA TYR A 87 -3.61 19.03 3.19
C TYR A 87 -5.14 19.09 3.05
N LYS A 88 -5.72 17.99 2.59
CA LYS A 88 -7.16 17.79 2.55
C LYS A 88 -7.49 16.35 2.86
N LEU A 89 -8.40 16.15 3.81
CA LEU A 89 -9.02 14.85 4.09
C LEU A 89 -10.35 14.74 3.34
N ASN A 90 -10.69 13.52 2.90
CA ASN A 90 -12.05 13.23 2.45
C ASN A 90 -13.02 13.13 3.65
N LYS A 91 -14.32 13.01 3.38
CA LYS A 91 -15.36 12.97 4.42
C LYS A 91 -15.20 11.80 5.41
N SER A 92 -14.63 10.67 4.97
CA SER A 92 -14.42 9.49 5.80
C SER A 92 -13.07 9.51 6.54
N ASN A 93 -12.19 10.48 6.28
CA ASN A 93 -10.80 10.51 6.72
C ASN A 93 -9.98 9.26 6.32
N GLU A 94 -10.30 8.67 5.17
CA GLU A 94 -9.58 7.52 4.60
C GLU A 94 -8.69 7.91 3.42
N LEU A 95 -8.88 9.11 2.86
CA LEU A 95 -8.06 9.65 1.76
C LEU A 95 -7.46 11.00 2.17
N LEU A 96 -6.17 11.16 1.91
CA LEU A 96 -5.38 12.35 2.21
C LEU A 96 -4.69 12.85 0.95
N THR A 97 -4.93 14.11 0.61
CA THR A 97 -4.16 14.82 -0.43
C THR A 97 -3.15 15.75 0.25
N LEU A 98 -1.89 15.71 -0.19
CA LEU A 98 -0.83 16.61 0.27
C LEU A 98 -0.27 17.45 -0.89
N LYS A 99 0.05 18.71 -0.62
CA LYS A 99 0.84 19.55 -1.55
C LYS A 99 1.88 20.35 -0.78
N ILE A 100 3.13 20.32 -1.25
CA ILE A 100 4.20 21.17 -0.71
C ILE A 100 3.91 22.63 -1.09
N LEU A 101 4.00 23.51 -0.09
CA LEU A 101 3.96 24.95 -0.28
C LEU A 101 5.40 25.47 -0.32
N GLY A 102 5.79 26.08 -1.44
CA GLY A 102 7.09 26.70 -1.68
C GLY A 102 7.08 27.42 -3.02
N ASP A 103 8.26 27.73 -3.57
CA ASP A 103 8.38 28.39 -4.89
C ASP A 103 7.74 27.56 -6.02
N THR A 104 7.73 26.24 -5.86
CA THR A 104 7.02 25.29 -6.73
C THR A 104 6.01 24.51 -5.91
N ILE A 105 4.76 24.43 -6.40
CA ILE A 105 3.73 23.59 -5.82
C ILE A 105 3.92 22.16 -6.33
N ILE A 106 4.30 21.26 -5.42
CA ILE A 106 4.41 19.82 -5.71
C ILE A 106 3.22 19.12 -5.06
N GLN A 107 2.31 18.58 -5.88
CA GLN A 107 1.19 17.79 -5.42
C GLN A 107 1.55 16.31 -5.35
N PHE A 108 1.31 15.70 -4.20
CA PHE A 108 1.47 14.26 -4.04
C PHE A 108 0.27 13.52 -4.65
N PRO A 109 0.48 12.27 -5.07
CA PRO A 109 -0.60 11.30 -5.28
C PRO A 109 -1.50 11.21 -4.04
N GLU A 110 -2.73 10.73 -4.24
CA GLU A 110 -3.65 10.51 -3.13
C GLU A 110 -3.14 9.40 -2.21
N LEU A 111 -3.14 9.66 -0.91
CA LEU A 111 -2.72 8.72 0.12
C LEU A 111 -3.94 8.05 0.74
N ILE A 112 -3.90 6.74 0.86
CA ILE A 112 -4.94 5.90 1.45
C ILE A 112 -4.53 5.52 2.87
N LYS A 113 -5.42 5.73 3.84
CA LYS A 113 -5.20 5.29 5.22
C LYS A 113 -5.23 3.77 5.29
N ALA A 114 -4.24 3.15 5.92
CA ALA A 114 -4.24 1.70 6.16
C ALA A 114 -3.55 1.37 7.48
N LYS A 115 -3.82 0.18 8.03
CA LYS A 115 -3.18 -0.27 9.27
C LYS A 115 -1.70 -0.55 9.07
N ASN A 116 -1.36 -1.18 7.96
CA ASN A 116 -0.01 -1.59 7.59
C ASN A 116 0.06 -1.83 6.08
N THR A 117 1.23 -2.24 5.58
CA THR A 117 1.47 -2.44 4.14
C THR A 117 0.59 -3.55 3.56
N TYR A 118 0.28 -4.59 4.33
CA TYR A 118 -0.62 -5.67 3.91
C TYR A 118 -2.08 -5.21 3.77
N ASP A 119 -2.60 -4.47 4.75
CA ASP A 119 -3.94 -3.87 4.70
C ASP A 119 -4.07 -2.93 3.48
N PHE A 120 -3.04 -2.12 3.22
CA PHE A 120 -2.99 -1.27 2.04
C PHE A 120 -3.04 -2.06 0.74
N PHE A 121 -2.27 -3.15 0.63
CA PHE A 121 -2.32 -4.05 -0.52
C PHE A 121 -3.72 -4.62 -0.75
N GLN A 122 -4.38 -5.13 0.30
CA GLN A 122 -5.72 -5.68 0.21
C GLN A 122 -6.74 -4.63 -0.24
N LYS A 123 -6.67 -3.41 0.30
CA LYS A 123 -7.51 -2.28 -0.13
C LYS A 123 -7.31 -1.95 -1.61
N ASN A 124 -6.06 -1.96 -2.08
CA ASN A 124 -5.73 -1.68 -3.48
C ASN A 124 -6.28 -2.77 -4.43
N ILE A 125 -6.13 -4.04 -4.08
CA ILE A 125 -6.68 -5.13 -4.89
C ILE A 125 -8.19 -5.34 -4.69
N GLY A 126 -8.80 -4.78 -3.64
CA GLY A 126 -10.23 -4.93 -3.34
C GLY A 126 -10.65 -6.36 -2.98
N ILE A 127 -9.74 -7.16 -2.42
CA ILE A 127 -9.99 -8.55 -2.02
C ILE A 127 -9.46 -8.78 -0.61
N GLU A 128 -10.26 -9.44 0.21
CA GLU A 128 -9.83 -9.97 1.51
C GLU A 128 -9.13 -11.31 1.32
N ILE A 129 -7.89 -11.40 1.82
CA ILE A 129 -7.01 -12.55 1.72
C ILE A 129 -6.34 -12.73 3.08
N ASP A 130 -6.61 -13.84 3.75
CA ASP A 130 -5.75 -14.34 4.83
C ASP A 130 -4.91 -15.49 4.28
N LEU A 131 -3.62 -15.23 4.08
CA LEU A 131 -2.71 -16.21 3.49
C LEU A 131 -2.58 -17.49 4.33
N PRO A 132 -2.50 -18.66 3.68
CA PRO A 132 -2.18 -19.91 4.37
C PRO A 132 -0.78 -19.86 5.01
N ILE A 133 -0.62 -20.55 6.14
CA ILE A 133 0.64 -20.61 6.88
C ILE A 133 1.39 -21.90 6.53
N LYS A 134 2.71 -21.81 6.31
CA LYS A 134 3.61 -22.96 6.24
C LYS A 134 4.75 -22.84 7.26
N SER A 135 5.11 -23.97 7.83
CA SER A 135 6.24 -24.11 8.77
C SER A 135 7.59 -24.20 8.06
N ASN A 136 7.59 -24.66 6.82
CA ASN A 136 8.81 -24.92 6.06
C ASN A 136 9.41 -23.61 5.52
N GLU A 137 10.68 -23.70 5.13
CA GLU A 137 11.36 -22.64 4.42
C GLU A 137 10.64 -22.35 3.09
N LEU A 138 10.37 -21.07 2.84
CA LEU A 138 9.75 -20.59 1.61
C LEU A 138 10.81 -19.87 0.78
N ILE A 139 10.68 -19.92 -0.54
CA ILE A 139 11.57 -19.13 -1.39
C ILE A 139 11.03 -17.70 -1.51
N PRO A 140 11.91 -16.69 -1.54
CA PRO A 140 11.50 -15.34 -1.89
C PRO A 140 11.02 -15.32 -3.34
N LEU A 141 9.86 -14.71 -3.57
CA LEU A 141 9.28 -14.51 -4.89
C LEU A 141 9.69 -13.16 -5.50
N ASN A 142 10.73 -12.50 -4.96
CA ASN A 142 11.25 -11.18 -5.32
C ASN A 142 12.03 -11.16 -6.65
N LEU A 143 11.47 -11.74 -7.71
CA LEU A 143 11.96 -11.47 -9.06
C LEU A 143 11.63 -10.02 -9.44
N PRO A 144 12.31 -9.44 -10.45
CA PRO A 144 11.85 -8.22 -11.08
C PRO A 144 10.35 -8.28 -11.35
N ASN A 145 9.60 -7.26 -10.94
CA ASN A 145 8.13 -7.26 -11.00
C ASN A 145 7.58 -7.55 -12.41
N ASN A 146 8.36 -7.24 -13.45
CA ASN A 146 7.99 -7.55 -14.82
C ASN A 146 8.01 -9.05 -15.15
N LEU A 147 8.60 -9.93 -14.34
CA LEU A 147 8.58 -11.39 -14.56
C LEU A 147 7.45 -12.10 -13.81
N ILE A 148 6.67 -11.36 -13.02
CA ILE A 148 5.64 -11.91 -12.15
C ILE A 148 4.26 -11.52 -12.67
N PHE A 149 3.46 -12.53 -12.99
CA PHE A 149 2.04 -12.35 -13.26
C PHE A 149 1.25 -12.67 -11.99
N ASN A 150 0.76 -11.64 -11.30
CA ASN A 150 -0.01 -11.84 -10.06
C ASN A 150 -1.44 -12.29 -10.36
N VAL A 151 -1.88 -13.31 -9.63
CA VAL A 151 -3.25 -13.81 -9.60
C VAL A 151 -3.71 -13.77 -8.15
N TYR A 152 -4.83 -13.11 -7.89
CA TYR A 152 -5.40 -12.97 -6.57
C TYR A 152 -6.65 -13.83 -6.47
N ALA A 153 -6.77 -14.61 -5.40
CA ALA A 153 -7.96 -15.38 -5.11
C ALA A 153 -8.35 -15.17 -3.64
N GLY A 154 -9.59 -14.81 -3.39
CA GLY A 154 -10.08 -14.55 -2.04
C GLY A 154 -11.54 -14.19 -2.03
N PHE A 155 -11.95 -13.38 -1.07
CA PHE A 155 -13.35 -13.03 -0.87
C PHE A 155 -13.55 -11.51 -0.92
N SER A 156 -14.70 -11.09 -1.43
CA SER A 156 -15.20 -9.72 -1.36
C SER A 156 -16.70 -9.78 -1.18
N ASP A 157 -17.24 -9.13 -0.15
CA ASP A 157 -18.65 -9.21 0.23
C ASP A 157 -19.15 -10.66 0.34
N ASN A 158 -18.35 -11.54 0.96
CA ASN A 158 -18.57 -12.99 1.08
C ASN A 158 -18.64 -13.78 -0.25
N ASN A 159 -18.38 -13.14 -1.38
CA ASN A 159 -18.30 -13.80 -2.68
C ASN A 159 -16.87 -14.19 -3.00
N PHE A 160 -16.68 -15.41 -3.47
CA PHE A 160 -15.39 -15.87 -3.98
C PHE A 160 -15.04 -15.14 -5.27
N ILE A 161 -13.86 -14.52 -5.32
CA ILE A 161 -13.34 -13.78 -6.46
C ILE A 161 -11.95 -14.29 -6.81
N VAL A 162 -11.69 -14.42 -8.11
CA VAL A 162 -10.36 -14.66 -8.65
C VAL A 162 -10.09 -13.63 -9.72
N LYS A 163 -8.99 -12.90 -9.63
CA LYS A 163 -8.70 -11.78 -10.51
C LYS A 163 -7.20 -11.60 -10.77
N THR A 164 -6.84 -10.72 -11.71
CA THR A 164 -5.45 -10.34 -11.99
C THR A 164 -5.22 -8.88 -11.60
N ASN A 165 -4.03 -8.34 -11.88
CA ASN A 165 -3.80 -6.89 -11.79
C ASN A 165 -4.69 -6.10 -12.78
N SER A 166 -5.06 -6.71 -13.90
CA SER A 166 -5.67 -6.01 -15.05
C SER A 166 -7.17 -6.20 -15.14
N THR A 167 -7.70 -7.34 -14.67
CA THR A 167 -9.10 -7.73 -14.86
C THR A 167 -9.70 -8.29 -13.58
N SER A 168 -11.03 -8.21 -13.47
CA SER A 168 -11.81 -8.67 -12.30
C SER A 168 -12.11 -10.18 -12.31
N ASN A 169 -11.69 -10.90 -13.34
CA ASN A 169 -11.92 -12.35 -13.52
C ASN A 169 -10.90 -12.94 -14.49
N LEU A 170 -10.83 -14.27 -14.58
CA LEU A 170 -9.88 -14.98 -15.44
C LEU A 170 -10.35 -15.21 -16.89
N LYS A 171 -11.46 -14.63 -17.34
CA LYS A 171 -12.04 -14.92 -18.68
C LYS A 171 -11.08 -14.61 -19.83
N ASN A 172 -10.24 -13.59 -19.68
CA ASN A 172 -9.29 -13.14 -20.71
C ASN A 172 -7.83 -13.53 -20.39
N LEU A 173 -7.63 -14.47 -19.47
CA LEU A 173 -6.31 -14.80 -18.93
C LEU A 173 -5.28 -15.14 -20.02
N GLU A 174 -5.65 -15.92 -21.03
CA GLU A 174 -4.73 -16.28 -22.13
C GLU A 174 -4.21 -15.05 -22.87
N LYS A 175 -5.10 -14.09 -23.18
CA LYS A 175 -4.73 -12.83 -23.83
C LYS A 175 -3.86 -11.99 -22.90
N GLU A 176 -4.22 -11.87 -21.62
CA GLU A 176 -3.43 -11.11 -20.65
C GLU A 176 -2.01 -11.66 -20.50
N VAL A 177 -1.87 -12.99 -20.45
CA VAL A 177 -0.57 -13.67 -20.38
C VAL A 177 0.24 -13.48 -21.66
N SER A 178 -0.42 -13.53 -22.83
CA SER A 178 0.23 -13.26 -24.11
C SER A 178 0.75 -11.82 -24.17
N ASP A 179 -0.06 -10.84 -23.79
CA ASP A 179 0.32 -9.42 -23.77
C ASP A 179 1.46 -9.18 -22.77
N PHE A 180 1.37 -9.77 -21.58
CA PHE A 180 2.42 -9.74 -20.57
C PHE A 180 3.75 -10.26 -21.14
N LYS A 181 3.78 -11.45 -21.75
CA LYS A 181 5.03 -12.02 -22.32
C LYS A 181 5.55 -11.24 -23.52
N LYS A 182 4.68 -10.61 -24.32
CA LYS A 182 5.09 -9.75 -25.44
C LYS A 182 5.85 -8.52 -24.97
N ASN A 183 5.52 -8.00 -23.79
CA ASN A 183 6.23 -6.89 -23.15
C ASN A 183 7.56 -7.31 -22.50
N LEU A 184 7.85 -8.62 -22.45
CA LEU A 184 9.13 -9.13 -21.96
C LEU A 184 10.13 -9.29 -23.09
N ARG A 185 11.39 -8.99 -22.76
CA ARG A 185 12.56 -9.41 -23.55
C ARG A 185 12.52 -10.92 -23.74
N GLU A 186 12.88 -11.40 -24.93
CA GLU A 186 12.67 -12.81 -25.32
C GLU A 186 13.39 -13.78 -24.38
N GLU A 187 14.62 -13.44 -24.02
CA GLU A 187 15.48 -14.16 -23.08
C GLU A 187 14.92 -14.23 -21.66
N LEU A 188 13.99 -13.33 -21.30
CA LEU A 188 13.35 -13.31 -19.99
C LEU A 188 12.05 -14.11 -19.95
N ARG A 189 11.43 -14.39 -21.10
CA ARG A 189 10.14 -15.10 -21.19
C ARG A 189 10.12 -16.47 -20.47
N PRO A 190 11.19 -17.29 -20.49
CA PRO A 190 11.20 -18.58 -19.77
C PRO A 190 11.15 -18.45 -18.24
N PHE A 191 11.53 -17.28 -17.71
CA PHE A 191 11.52 -16.99 -16.27
C PHE A 191 10.20 -16.38 -15.79
N ALA A 192 9.26 -16.12 -16.72
CA ALA A 192 7.92 -15.68 -16.38
C ALA A 192 7.23 -16.72 -15.50
N ARG A 193 6.55 -16.25 -14.46
CA ARG A 193 5.83 -17.10 -13.52
C ARG A 193 4.56 -16.45 -12.99
N PHE A 194 3.60 -17.27 -12.63
CA PHE A 194 2.47 -16.85 -11.83
C PHE A 194 2.87 -16.75 -10.36
N ASN A 195 2.41 -15.68 -9.72
CA ASN A 195 2.33 -15.60 -8.27
C ASN A 195 0.85 -15.65 -7.86
N LEU A 196 0.44 -16.80 -7.32
CA LEU A 196 -0.89 -17.04 -6.81
C LEU A 196 -0.97 -16.63 -5.34
N ILE A 197 -1.62 -15.51 -5.08
CA ILE A 197 -1.88 -14.96 -3.75
C ILE A 197 -3.32 -15.35 -3.42
N ALA A 198 -3.48 -16.40 -2.61
CA ALA A 198 -4.76 -17.07 -2.41
C ALA A 198 -5.11 -17.20 -0.94
N ASP A 199 -6.36 -16.86 -0.59
CA ASP A 199 -6.92 -16.98 0.75
C ASP A 199 -6.86 -18.45 1.25
N LYS A 200 -6.62 -18.62 2.55
CA LYS A 200 -6.50 -19.93 3.18
C LYS A 200 -7.80 -20.73 3.18
N ASN A 201 -8.95 -20.09 3.06
CA ASN A 201 -10.27 -20.71 3.12
C ASN A 201 -10.79 -21.14 1.73
N ILE A 202 -10.01 -20.92 0.67
CA ILE A 202 -10.33 -21.43 -0.66
C ILE A 202 -10.26 -22.96 -0.63
N THR A 203 -11.32 -23.61 -1.11
CA THR A 203 -11.42 -25.07 -1.17
C THR A 203 -10.44 -25.66 -2.20
N ASP A 204 -10.07 -26.92 -2.04
CA ASP A 204 -9.21 -27.63 -2.99
C ASP A 204 -9.80 -27.62 -4.41
N PHE A 205 -11.12 -27.80 -4.55
CA PHE A 205 -11.81 -27.71 -5.83
C PHE A 205 -11.66 -26.34 -6.51
N GLN A 206 -11.83 -25.25 -5.75
CA GLN A 206 -11.62 -23.90 -6.28
C GLN A 206 -10.15 -23.66 -6.66
N MET A 207 -9.22 -24.11 -5.82
CA MET A 207 -7.78 -24.02 -6.07
C MET A 207 -7.38 -24.77 -7.33
N ASP A 208 -7.86 -26.00 -7.52
CA ASP A 208 -7.61 -26.82 -8.70
C ASP A 208 -8.21 -26.16 -9.95
N SER A 209 -9.42 -25.61 -9.86
CA SER A 209 -10.03 -24.86 -10.97
C SER A 209 -9.20 -23.64 -11.39
N ILE A 210 -8.60 -22.91 -10.43
CA ILE A 210 -7.68 -21.81 -10.75
C ILE A 210 -6.45 -22.35 -11.47
N LYS A 211 -5.76 -23.34 -10.87
CA LYS A 211 -4.53 -23.93 -11.43
C LYS A 211 -4.74 -24.46 -12.84
N ASP A 212 -5.87 -25.10 -13.12
CA ASP A 212 -6.20 -25.61 -14.45
C ASP A 212 -6.35 -24.49 -15.49
N GLN A 213 -6.90 -23.33 -15.11
CA GLN A 213 -6.94 -22.17 -15.99
C GLN A 213 -5.54 -21.59 -16.22
N LEU A 214 -4.71 -21.49 -15.18
CA LEU A 214 -3.33 -20.99 -15.29
C LEU A 214 -2.48 -21.89 -16.21
N LYS A 215 -2.61 -23.22 -16.07
CA LYS A 215 -1.88 -24.23 -16.86
C LYS A 215 -2.21 -24.24 -18.35
N ARG A 216 -3.36 -23.67 -18.77
CA ARG A 216 -3.72 -23.53 -20.19
C ARG A 216 -3.00 -22.38 -20.89
N THR A 217 -2.33 -21.52 -20.11
CA THR A 217 -1.58 -20.38 -20.64
C THR A 217 -0.15 -20.76 -20.97
N SER A 218 0.62 -19.83 -21.54
CA SER A 218 2.02 -20.06 -21.91
C SER A 218 3.04 -19.80 -20.78
N ILE A 219 2.59 -19.56 -19.55
CA ILE A 219 3.44 -19.49 -18.36
C ILE A 219 3.34 -20.83 -17.63
N GLU A 220 4.47 -21.53 -17.50
CA GLU A 220 4.52 -22.88 -16.92
C GLU A 220 4.69 -22.89 -15.40
N GLN A 221 5.29 -21.84 -14.85
CA GLN A 221 5.68 -21.79 -13.45
C GLN A 221 4.56 -21.15 -12.62
N ILE A 222 3.98 -21.91 -11.69
CA ILE A 222 3.00 -21.42 -10.72
C ILE A 222 3.61 -21.50 -9.33
N PHE A 223 3.70 -20.36 -8.64
CA PHE A 223 4.07 -20.29 -7.23
C PHE A 223 2.88 -19.80 -6.43
N ARG A 224 2.65 -20.39 -5.27
CA ARG A 224 1.65 -19.89 -4.31
C ARG A 224 2.35 -19.18 -3.17
N THR A 225 1.81 -18.03 -2.78
CA THR A 225 2.28 -17.23 -1.65
C THR A 225 1.73 -17.79 -0.33
N TYR A 226 2.58 -17.79 0.70
CA TYR A 226 2.26 -18.27 2.04
C TYR A 226 2.81 -17.31 3.11
N LYS A 227 2.27 -17.40 4.33
CA LYS A 227 2.87 -16.84 5.56
C LYS A 227 3.84 -17.86 6.15
N ASN A 228 4.96 -17.39 6.68
CA ASN A 228 5.85 -18.16 7.55
C ASN A 228 6.56 -17.23 8.54
N LYS A 229 7.48 -17.75 9.34
CA LYS A 229 8.27 -16.95 10.31
C LYS A 229 9.24 -15.95 9.65
N GLN A 230 9.52 -16.08 8.35
CA GLN A 230 10.46 -15.23 7.61
C GLN A 230 9.76 -14.04 6.96
N ALA A 231 8.46 -14.13 6.70
CA ALA A 231 7.70 -13.12 5.99
C ALA A 231 7.10 -12.07 6.95
N ASP A 232 7.60 -10.82 6.88
CA ASP A 232 7.01 -9.66 7.53
C ASP A 232 6.20 -8.82 6.52
N TYR A 233 4.99 -9.29 6.21
CA TYR A 233 4.09 -8.61 5.28
C TYR A 233 3.48 -7.32 5.84
N GLU A 234 3.54 -7.11 7.16
CA GLU A 234 2.99 -5.91 7.78
C GLU A 234 3.85 -4.70 7.41
N ASN A 235 5.17 -4.83 7.47
CA ASN A 235 6.07 -3.73 7.15
C ASN A 235 6.61 -3.79 5.72
N ASN A 236 6.70 -4.98 5.11
CA ASN A 236 7.32 -5.15 3.80
C ASN A 236 6.65 -6.22 2.93
N LEU A 237 6.09 -5.82 1.78
CA LEU A 237 5.46 -6.73 0.82
C LEU A 237 6.47 -7.48 -0.06
N ASN A 238 7.35 -8.24 0.58
CA ASN A 238 8.23 -9.19 -0.10
C ASN A 238 7.59 -10.57 -0.07
N TRP A 239 6.99 -11.01 -1.18
CA TRP A 239 6.26 -12.27 -1.24
C TRP A 239 7.17 -13.49 -1.05
N PHE A 240 6.73 -14.45 -0.25
CA PHE A 240 7.37 -15.75 -0.08
C PHE A 240 6.42 -16.87 -0.47
N GLY A 241 6.94 -17.89 -1.14
CA GLY A 241 6.11 -18.97 -1.63
C GLY A 241 6.86 -20.24 -1.98
N GLN A 242 6.12 -21.15 -2.61
CA GLN A 242 6.64 -22.41 -3.14
C GLN A 242 5.90 -22.76 -4.43
N LYS A 243 6.52 -23.63 -5.23
CA LYS A 243 5.95 -24.10 -6.49
C LYS A 243 4.73 -24.99 -6.24
N GLU A 244 3.70 -24.84 -7.07
CA GLU A 244 2.49 -25.69 -7.12
C GLU A 244 2.55 -26.69 -8.29
#